data_AF-A0A7C6B9B3-F1
#
_entry.id   AF-A0A7C6B9B3-F1
#
_cell.length_a   1.000
_cell.length_b   1.000
_cell.length_c   1.000
_cell.angle_alpha   90.00
_cell.angle_beta   90.00
_cell.angle_gamma   90.00
#
_symmetry.space_group_name_H-M   'P 1'
#
loop_
_entity.id
_entity.type
_entity.pdbx_description
1 polymer ?
#
loop_
_entity_poly.entity_id
_entity_poly.type
_entity_poly.pdbx_seq_one_letter_code
_entity_poly.pdbx_strand_id
1 'polypeptide(L)'
;MHKKIERLSLQVSKLKKSELKLKQTRHLLQKKTHALTERVKELNCFYKISYLVEEYGMSIEKILQGIVNLIPPAWQYPDVTCARIILEDRI
;
A
#
# COMPACT_ATOMS: atom_id res chain seq x y z
N MET A 1 -48.94 14.09 20.52
CA MET A 1 -47.54 13.80 20.95
C MET A 1 -47.00 12.47 20.38
N HIS A 2 -47.74 11.36 20.39
CA HIS A 2 -47.26 10.05 19.89
C HIS A 2 -46.75 10.03 18.42
N LYS A 3 -47.48 10.62 17.47
CA LYS A 3 -47.03 10.68 16.05
C LYS A 3 -45.66 11.37 15.85
N LYS A 4 -45.29 12.31 16.72
CA LYS A 4 -44.00 13.02 16.64
C LYS A 4 -42.86 12.14 17.17
N ILE A 5 -43.10 11.39 18.23
CA ILE A 5 -42.13 10.43 18.79
C ILE A 5 -41.85 9.31 17.77
N GLU A 6 -42.89 8.79 17.12
CA GLU A 6 -42.76 7.76 16.08
C GLU A 6 -42.02 8.26 14.83
N ARG A 7 -42.26 9.51 14.44
CA ARG A 7 -41.53 10.13 13.32
C ARG A 7 -40.04 10.31 13.64
N LEU A 8 -39.71 10.74 14.86
CA LEU A 8 -38.34 10.90 15.33
C LEU A 8 -37.61 9.56 15.42
N SER A 9 -38.27 8.51 15.93
CA SER A 9 -37.65 7.17 16.00
C SER A 9 -37.33 6.61 14.60
N LEU A 10 -38.20 6.86 13.62
CA LEU A 10 -37.97 6.50 12.23
C LEU A 10 -36.76 7.26 11.63
N GLN A 11 -36.63 8.55 11.92
CA GLN A 11 -35.49 9.37 11.48
C GLN A 11 -34.17 8.89 12.11
N VAL A 12 -34.16 8.60 13.41
CA VAL A 12 -33.00 8.05 14.11
C VAL A 12 -32.58 6.70 13.50
N SER A 13 -33.53 5.82 13.19
CA SER A 13 -33.26 4.55 12.52
C SER A 13 -32.62 4.73 11.13
N LYS A 14 -33.13 5.68 10.34
CA LYS A 14 -32.54 6.03 9.04
C LYS A 14 -31.12 6.60 9.18
N LEU A 15 -30.90 7.50 10.13
CA LEU A 15 -29.58 8.09 10.39
C LEU A 15 -28.55 7.05 10.81
N LYS A 16 -28.93 6.13 11.72
CA LYS A 16 -28.06 5.01 12.12
C LYS A 16 -27.67 4.12 10.94
N LYS A 17 -28.60 3.84 10.02
CA LYS A 17 -28.31 3.09 8.79
C LYS A 17 -27.33 3.83 7.88
N SER A 18 -27.50 5.14 7.69
CA SER A 18 -26.56 5.94 6.89
C SER A 18 -25.18 6.05 7.52
N GLU A 19 -25.11 6.18 8.84
CA GLU A 19 -23.87 6.24 9.61
C GLU A 19 -23.08 4.93 9.48
N LEU A 20 -23.77 3.79 9.61
CA LEU A 20 -23.16 2.48 9.41
C LEU A 20 -22.60 2.32 7.99
N LYS A 21 -23.38 2.72 6.98
CA LYS A 21 -22.93 2.68 5.58
C LYS A 21 -21.70 3.56 5.36
N LEU A 22 -21.68 4.77 5.92
CA LEU A 22 -20.53 5.68 5.84
C LEU A 22 -19.29 5.08 6.50
N LYS A 23 -19.43 4.43 7.66
CA LYS A 23 -18.33 3.73 8.34
C LYS A 23 -17.78 2.60 7.48
N GLN A 24 -18.64 1.80 6.86
CA GLN A 24 -18.25 0.72 5.95
C GLN A 24 -17.54 1.25 4.69
N THR A 25 -18.09 2.29 4.05
CA THR A 25 -17.49 2.92 2.88
C THR A 25 -16.13 3.53 3.22
N ARG A 26 -16.00 4.21 4.37
CA ARG A 26 -14.73 4.77 4.83
C ARG A 26 -13.66 3.69 5.02
N HIS A 27 -14.02 2.57 5.65
CA HIS A 27 -13.10 1.46 5.83
C HIS A 27 -12.70 0.79 4.51
N LEU A 28 -13.65 0.64 3.57
CA LEU A 28 -13.36 0.13 2.24
C LEU A 28 -12.42 1.07 1.46
N LEU A 29 -12.66 2.38 1.52
CA LEU A 29 -11.80 3.39 0.92
C LEU A 29 -10.40 3.33 1.50
N GLN A 30 -10.27 3.29 2.83
CA GLN A 30 -8.97 3.18 3.50
C GLN A 30 -8.19 1.94 3.02
N LYS A 31 -8.85 0.78 2.93
CA LYS A 31 -8.22 -0.45 2.40
C LYS A 31 -7.76 -0.30 0.96
N LYS A 32 -8.58 0.31 0.10
CA LYS A 32 -8.22 0.54 -1.31
C LYS A 32 -7.07 1.54 -1.46
N THR A 33 -7.10 2.64 -0.70
CA THR A 33 -6.03 3.63 -0.69
C THR A 33 -4.72 2.99 -0.23
N HIS A 34 -4.75 2.20 0.86
CA HIS A 34 -3.59 1.46 1.33
C HIS A 34 -3.01 0.54 0.24
N ALA A 35 -3.85 -0.30 -0.38
CA ALA A 35 -3.41 -1.20 -1.45
C ALA A 35 -2.82 -0.44 -2.67
N LEU A 36 -3.39 0.72 -3.02
CA LEU A 36 -2.86 1.55 -4.09
C LEU A 36 -1.51 2.16 -3.73
N THR A 37 -1.35 2.62 -2.49
CA THR A 37 -0.07 3.14 -1.99
C THR A 37 1.02 2.07 -2.05
N GLU A 38 0.74 0.84 -1.65
CA GLU A 38 1.71 -0.27 -1.77
C GLU A 38 2.07 -0.55 -3.24
N ARG A 39 1.10 -0.51 -4.16
CA ARG A 39 1.39 -0.65 -5.60
C ARG A 39 2.24 0.47 -6.18
N VAL A 40 2.06 1.70 -5.72
CA VAL A 40 2.93 2.81 -6.11
C VAL A 40 4.36 2.58 -5.62
N LYS A 41 4.56 2.06 -4.41
CA LYS A 41 5.89 1.70 -3.90
C LYS A 41 6.55 0.62 -4.77
N GLU A 42 5.81 -0.43 -5.11
CA GLU A 42 6.29 -1.51 -6.00
C GLU A 42 6.71 -0.96 -7.37
N LEU A 43 5.85 -0.17 -8.01
CA LEU A 43 6.13 0.43 -9.33
C LEU A 43 7.36 1.33 -9.28
N ASN A 44 7.47 2.19 -8.26
CA ASN A 44 8.63 3.05 -8.07
C ASN A 44 9.92 2.23 -7.89
N CYS A 45 9.85 1.08 -7.20
CA CYS A 45 10.97 0.17 -7.09
C CYS A 45 11.38 -0.40 -8.45
N PHE A 46 10.42 -0.90 -9.24
CA PHE A 46 10.66 -1.38 -10.60
C PHE A 46 11.34 -0.31 -11.48
N TYR A 47 10.81 0.92 -11.51
CA TYR A 47 11.41 2.00 -12.29
C TYR A 47 12.84 2.32 -11.84
N LYS A 48 13.10 2.37 -10.53
CA LYS A 48 14.45 2.59 -10.01
C LYS A 48 15.40 1.46 -10.40
N ILE A 49 14.94 0.21 -10.41
CA ILE A 49 15.72 -0.93 -10.90
C ILE A 49 16.01 -0.78 -12.40
N SER A 50 15.02 -0.41 -13.22
CA SER A 50 15.23 -0.15 -14.65
C SER A 50 16.30 0.92 -14.87
N TYR A 51 16.21 2.06 -14.19
CA TYR A 51 17.23 3.11 -14.27
C TYR A 51 18.62 2.64 -13.84
N LEU A 52 18.68 1.85 -12.77
CA LEU A 52 19.95 1.31 -12.26
C LEU A 52 20.63 0.37 -13.26
N VAL A 53 19.85 -0.44 -13.99
CA VAL A 53 20.38 -1.37 -14.99
C VAL A 53 20.80 -0.65 -16.28
N GLU A 54 20.17 0.48 -16.61
CA GLU A 54 20.47 1.28 -17.79
C GLU A 54 21.74 2.16 -17.63
N GLU A 55 22.26 2.32 -16.41
CA GLU A 55 23.43 3.16 -16.14
C GLU A 55 24.74 2.50 -16.62
N TYR A 56 25.35 3.08 -17.66
CA TYR A 56 26.58 2.59 -18.25
C TYR A 56 27.79 2.68 -17.31
N GLY A 57 28.62 1.64 -17.31
CA GLY A 57 29.90 1.62 -16.58
C GLY A 57 29.84 1.11 -15.14
N MET A 58 28.67 0.68 -14.66
CA MET A 58 28.57 -0.03 -13.38
C MET A 58 28.95 -1.50 -13.51
N SER A 59 29.61 -2.02 -12.46
CA SER A 59 29.84 -3.46 -12.32
C SER A 59 28.55 -4.18 -11.91
N ILE A 60 28.45 -5.47 -12.23
CA ILE A 60 27.28 -6.28 -11.88
C ILE A 60 27.02 -6.29 -10.37
N GLU A 61 28.07 -6.33 -9.55
CA GLU A 61 27.97 -6.33 -8.08
C GLU A 61 27.32 -5.04 -7.57
N LYS A 62 27.64 -3.89 -8.18
CA LYS A 62 27.03 -2.60 -7.82
C LYS A 62 25.56 -2.55 -8.20
N ILE A 63 25.21 -3.06 -9.38
CA ILE A 63 23.82 -3.16 -9.82
C ILE A 63 23.04 -4.05 -8.86
N LEU A 64 23.53 -5.27 -8.57
CA LEU A 64 22.86 -6.20 -7.67
C LEU A 64 22.69 -5.64 -6.26
N GLN A 65 23.71 -4.99 -5.71
CA GLN A 65 23.61 -4.34 -4.39
C GLN A 65 22.61 -3.18 -4.41
N GLY A 66 22.58 -2.39 -5.49
CA GLY A 66 21.59 -1.34 -5.66
C GLY A 66 20.17 -1.91 -5.71
N ILE A 67 19.93 -3.01 -6.43
CA ILE A 67 18.63 -3.70 -6.44
C ILE A 67 18.25 -4.18 -5.04
N VAL A 68 19.17 -4.81 -4.31
CA VAL A 68 18.94 -5.26 -2.92
C VAL A 68 18.52 -4.10 -2.02
N ASN A 69 19.14 -2.92 -2.17
CA ASN A 69 18.80 -1.74 -1.38
C ASN A 69 17.43 -1.13 -1.73
N LEU A 70 16.94 -1.36 -2.95
CA LEU A 70 15.67 -0.83 -3.43
C LEU A 70 14.45 -1.66 -2.98
N ILE A 71 14.64 -2.95 -2.68
CA ILE A 71 13.54 -3.86 -2.36
C ILE A 71 12.89 -3.52 -1.00
N PRO A 72 13.60 -3.44 0.15
CA PRO A 72 12.97 -3.19 1.45
C PRO A 72 12.05 -1.95 1.54
N PRO A 73 12.42 -0.75 1.06
CA PRO A 73 11.53 0.41 1.11
C PRO A 73 10.27 0.27 0.24
N ALA A 74 10.25 -0.69 -0.70
CA ALA A 74 9.10 -0.97 -1.54
C ALA A 74 8.02 -1.83 -0.85
N TRP A 75 8.32 -2.42 0.30
CA TRP A 75 7.41 -3.29 1.03
C TRP A 75 6.48 -2.52 1.99
N GLN A 76 5.42 -3.21 2.43
CA GLN A 76 4.47 -2.69 3.41
C GLN A 76 5.11 -2.40 4.77
N TYR A 77 6.13 -3.18 5.15
CA TYR A 77 6.83 -3.05 6.43
C TYR A 77 8.35 -2.97 6.19
N PRO A 78 8.87 -1.81 5.75
CA PRO A 78 10.29 -1.67 5.38
C PRO A 78 11.25 -1.99 6.51
N ASP A 79 10.92 -1.58 7.75
CA ASP A 79 11.82 -1.68 8.92
C ASP A 79 12.15 -3.13 9.32
N VAL A 80 11.34 -4.10 8.86
CA VAL A 80 11.51 -5.53 9.15
C VAL A 80 11.74 -6.36 7.88
N THR A 81 11.88 -5.70 6.73
CA THR A 81 12.10 -6.37 5.45
C THR A 81 13.58 -6.33 5.08
N CYS A 82 14.12 -7.46 4.65
CA CYS A 82 15.46 -7.57 4.07
C CYS A 82 15.38 -8.22 2.69
N ALA A 83 16.37 -7.95 1.85
CA ALA A 83 16.50 -8.58 0.53
C ALA A 83 17.90 -9.17 0.35
N ARG A 84 18.01 -10.22 -0.45
CA ARG A 84 19.28 -10.86 -0.84
C ARG A 84 19.13 -11.41 -2.26
N ILE A 85 20.14 -11.18 -3.09
CA ILE A 85 20.28 -11.82 -4.41
C ILE A 85 21.48 -12.76 -4.33
N ILE A 86 21.36 -13.95 -4.92
CA ILE A 86 22.43 -14.92 -5.06
C ILE A 86 22.64 -15.15 -6.56
N LEU A 87 23.86 -14.99 -7.05
CA LEU A 87 24.22 -15.21 -8.45
C LEU A 87 25.29 -16.29 -8.55
N GLU A 88 24.98 -17.38 -9.26
CA GLU A 88 25.92 -18.48 -9.57
C GLU A 88 26.72 -18.97 -8.36
N ASP A 89 26.02 -19.24 -7.25
CA ASP A 89 26.57 -19.73 -5.96
C ASP A 89 27.59 -18.81 -5.28
N ARG A 90 27.76 -17.57 -5.73
CA ARG A 90 28.52 -16.55 -5.01
C ARG A 90 27.58 -15.81 -4.07
N ILE A 91 27.81 -16.04 -2.77
CA ILE A 91 27.20 -15.32 -1.65
C ILE A 91 27.78 -13.91 -1.59
#